data_AF-A0A926QVS2-F1
#
_entry.id   AF-A0A926QVS2-F1
#
_cell.length_a   1.000
_cell.length_b   1.000
_cell.length_c   1.000
_cell.angle_alpha   90.00
_cell.angle_beta   90.00
_cell.angle_gamma   90.00
#
_symmetry.space_group_name_H-M   'P 1'
#
loop_
_entity.id
_entity.type
_entity.pdbx_description
1 polymer ?
#
loop_
_entity_poly.entity_id
_entity_poly.type
_entity_poly.pdbx_seq_one_letter_code
_entity_poly.pdbx_strand_id
1 'polypeptide(L)'
;MLYVITGPPAAGKSTWIQAHATARDIVIDLDRIATALTGPGAPQWNHDPLVQRVAQRARFAAIDEAVKHLDDVDVYLIHTMPSPKARAKYKRLGARIVVVDPGEAVVRERVKAMRSDGMDRVVTRWYGAYRKGGSRPVTAQTSRDW
;
A
#
# COMPACT_ATOMS: atom_id res chain seq x y z
N MET A 1 5.98 -5.85 -15.05
CA MET A 1 6.93 -5.35 -14.01
C MET A 1 6.28 -5.31 -12.62
N LEU A 2 7.04 -5.48 -11.52
CA LEU A 2 6.50 -5.35 -10.15
C LEU A 2 6.79 -3.98 -9.54
N TYR A 3 5.75 -3.24 -9.17
CA TYR A 3 5.81 -2.00 -8.41
C TYR A 3 5.35 -2.23 -6.97
N VAL A 4 6.23 -2.01 -5.99
CA VAL A 4 5.89 -2.11 -4.57
C VAL A 4 5.70 -0.71 -4.01
N ILE A 5 4.45 -0.37 -3.73
CA ILE A 5 4.04 0.95 -3.24
C ILE A 5 4.06 0.93 -1.72
N THR A 6 4.96 1.73 -1.15
CA THR A 6 5.17 1.91 0.28
C THR A 6 4.83 3.35 0.66
N GLY A 7 4.72 3.61 1.97
CA GLY A 7 4.33 4.93 2.48
C GLY A 7 3.50 4.78 3.75
N PRO A 8 3.36 5.85 4.56
CA PRO A 8 2.53 5.79 5.75
C PRO A 8 1.04 5.59 5.37
N PRO A 9 0.17 5.22 6.32
CA PRO A 9 -1.28 5.29 6.08
C PRO A 9 -1.66 6.73 5.66
N ALA A 10 -2.78 6.89 4.94
CA ALA A 10 -3.25 8.19 4.43
C ALA A 10 -2.32 8.95 3.44
N ALA A 11 -1.20 8.36 3.03
CA ALA A 11 -0.25 9.04 2.15
C ALA A 11 -0.75 9.33 0.72
N GLY A 12 -1.82 8.65 0.28
CA GLY A 12 -2.31 8.74 -1.11
C GLY A 12 -1.82 7.62 -2.04
N LYS A 13 -1.40 6.47 -1.48
CA LYS A 13 -0.90 5.31 -2.26
C LYS A 13 -1.90 4.84 -3.32
N SER A 14 -3.18 4.72 -2.96
CA SER A 14 -4.23 4.28 -3.89
C SER A 14 -4.48 5.30 -5.00
N THR A 15 -4.41 6.60 -4.69
CA THR A 15 -4.47 7.70 -5.67
C THR A 15 -3.29 7.68 -6.62
N TRP A 16 -2.08 7.43 -6.10
CA TRP A 16 -0.88 7.28 -6.94
C TRP A 16 -1.05 6.12 -7.92
N ILE A 17 -1.53 4.96 -7.45
CA ILE A 17 -1.79 3.81 -8.34
C ILE A 17 -2.85 4.16 -9.40
N GLN A 18 -3.94 4.82 -9.04
CA GLN A 18 -4.98 5.23 -9.99
C GLN A 18 -4.43 6.12 -11.13
N ALA A 19 -3.41 6.93 -10.85
CA ALA A 19 -2.77 7.77 -11.85
C ALA A 19 -1.73 7.05 -12.73
N HIS A 20 -1.31 5.83 -12.36
CA HIS A 20 -0.19 5.13 -13.03
C HIS A 20 -0.56 3.76 -13.60
N ALA A 21 -1.55 3.06 -13.03
CA ALA A 21 -1.99 1.76 -13.49
C ALA A 21 -3.06 1.88 -14.59
N THR A 22 -3.05 0.94 -15.51
CA THR A 22 -4.06 0.79 -16.56
C THR A 22 -5.10 -0.27 -16.19
N ALA A 23 -6.18 -0.38 -16.98
CA ALA A 23 -7.19 -1.42 -16.79
C ALA A 23 -6.68 -2.86 -17.03
N ARG A 24 -5.48 -3.03 -17.60
CA ARG A 24 -4.85 -4.34 -17.83
C ARG A 24 -3.97 -4.79 -16.65
N ASP A 25 -3.63 -3.88 -15.74
CA ASP A 25 -2.66 -4.14 -14.69
C ASP A 25 -3.31 -4.76 -13.45
N ILE A 26 -2.51 -5.47 -12.67
CA ILE A 26 -2.96 -6.12 -11.45
C ILE A 26 -2.68 -5.22 -10.27
N VAL A 27 -3.71 -4.86 -9.51
CA VAL A 27 -3.55 -4.10 -8.25
C VAL A 27 -3.86 -4.98 -7.04
N ILE A 28 -2.84 -5.18 -6.20
CA ILE A 28 -2.95 -5.95 -4.95
C ILE A 28 -2.92 -4.99 -3.77
N ASP A 29 -4.10 -4.74 -3.20
CA ASP A 29 -4.32 -3.87 -2.04
C ASP A 29 -5.16 -4.61 -0.99
N LEU A 30 -4.66 -4.67 0.25
CA LEU A 30 -5.33 -5.40 1.33
C LEU A 30 -6.71 -4.82 1.61
N ASP A 31 -6.85 -3.49 1.60
CA ASP A 31 -8.11 -2.83 1.94
C ASP A 31 -9.16 -3.08 0.86
N ARG A 32 -8.75 -3.12 -0.42
CA ARG A 32 -9.64 -3.51 -1.54
C ARG A 32 -10.05 -4.97 -1.47
N ILE A 33 -9.12 -5.87 -1.16
CA ILE A 33 -9.44 -7.30 -0.99
C ILE A 33 -10.41 -7.50 0.18
N ALA A 34 -10.16 -6.85 1.32
CA ALA A 34 -11.07 -6.92 2.48
C ALA A 34 -12.47 -6.38 2.15
N THR A 35 -12.54 -5.26 1.42
CA THR A 35 -13.81 -4.69 0.95
C THR A 35 -14.56 -5.66 0.04
N ALA A 36 -13.88 -6.27 -0.93
CA ALA A 36 -14.49 -7.23 -1.86
C ALA A 36 -14.99 -8.52 -1.19
N LEU A 37 -14.39 -8.90 -0.05
CA LEU A 37 -14.78 -10.07 0.75
C LEU A 37 -15.87 -9.77 1.78
N THR A 38 -16.23 -8.51 1.97
CA THR A 38 -17.20 -8.11 2.98
C THR A 38 -18.63 -8.16 2.41
N GLY A 39 -19.58 -8.64 3.22
CA GLY A 39 -20.98 -8.72 2.82
C GLY A 39 -21.67 -7.35 2.65
N PRO A 40 -22.83 -7.30 1.98
CA PRO A 40 -23.61 -6.07 1.77
C PRO A 40 -23.96 -5.36 3.08
N GLY A 41 -23.99 -4.02 3.06
CA GLY A 41 -24.38 -3.20 4.21
C GLY A 41 -23.27 -3.00 5.27
N ALA A 42 -22.12 -3.62 5.11
CA ALA A 42 -20.97 -3.34 5.96
C ALA A 42 -20.42 -1.93 5.71
N PRO A 43 -19.83 -1.30 6.74
CA PRO A 43 -19.17 -0.01 6.56
C PRO A 43 -18.03 -0.13 5.55
N GLN A 44 -17.81 0.93 4.77
CA GLN A 44 -16.72 1.03 3.80
C GLN A 44 -15.35 0.73 4.42
N TRP A 45 -15.20 1.02 5.72
CA TRP A 45 -14.03 0.70 6.52
C TRP A 45 -14.38 -0.40 7.52
N ASN A 46 -14.38 -1.66 7.06
CA ASN A 46 -14.59 -2.82 7.91
C ASN A 46 -13.26 -3.37 8.46
N HIS A 47 -13.06 -3.20 9.77
CA HIS A 47 -11.91 -3.73 10.50
C HIS A 47 -12.19 -5.08 11.17
N ASP A 48 -13.24 -5.80 10.75
CA ASP A 48 -13.55 -7.13 11.25
C ASP A 48 -12.30 -8.05 11.19
N PRO A 49 -11.83 -8.58 12.32
CA PRO A 49 -10.60 -9.37 12.36
C PRO A 49 -10.64 -10.66 11.53
N LEU A 50 -11.82 -11.26 11.32
CA LEU A 50 -11.98 -12.46 10.50
C LEU A 50 -11.87 -12.09 9.02
N VAL A 51 -12.56 -11.04 8.57
CA VAL A 51 -12.42 -10.52 7.19
C VAL A 51 -10.97 -10.19 6.90
N GLN A 52 -10.30 -9.47 7.80
CA GLN A 52 -8.90 -9.10 7.65
C GLN A 52 -7.97 -10.32 7.57
N ARG A 53 -8.26 -11.39 8.31
CA ARG A 53 -7.49 -12.64 8.25
C ARG A 53 -7.66 -13.34 6.91
N VAL A 54 -8.88 -13.43 6.39
CA VAL A 54 -9.15 -14.02 5.07
C VAL A 54 -8.50 -13.16 3.97
N ALA A 55 -8.67 -11.84 4.03
CA ALA A 55 -8.07 -10.91 3.07
C ALA A 55 -6.55 -11.01 3.02
N GLN A 56 -5.88 -11.18 4.18
CA GLN A 56 -4.44 -11.41 4.23
C GLN A 56 -4.02 -12.70 3.51
N ARG A 57 -4.78 -13.79 3.66
CA ARG A 57 -4.51 -15.07 2.97
C ARG A 57 -4.72 -14.94 1.46
N ALA A 58 -5.83 -14.33 1.05
CA ALA A 58 -6.11 -14.02 -0.35
C ALA A 58 -5.00 -13.15 -0.97
N ARG A 59 -4.53 -12.13 -0.23
CA ARG A 59 -3.42 -11.28 -0.66
C ARG A 59 -2.13 -12.06 -0.89
N PHE A 60 -1.78 -13.02 -0.03
CA PHE A 60 -0.58 -13.84 -0.25
C PHE A 60 -0.70 -14.70 -1.51
N ALA A 61 -1.84 -15.37 -1.70
CA ALA A 61 -2.10 -16.15 -2.91
C ALA A 61 -2.05 -15.29 -4.18
N ALA A 62 -2.67 -14.10 -4.14
CA ALA A 62 -2.64 -13.15 -5.25
C ALA A 62 -1.22 -12.70 -5.59
N ILE A 63 -0.37 -12.42 -4.58
CA ILE A 63 1.05 -12.08 -4.82
C ILE A 63 1.78 -13.25 -5.47
N ASP A 64 1.61 -14.46 -4.94
CA ASP A 64 2.35 -15.62 -5.43
C ASP A 64 1.96 -16.02 -6.86
N GLU A 65 0.73 -15.73 -7.27
CA GLU A 65 0.30 -15.89 -8.67
C GLU A 65 0.79 -14.72 -9.55
N ALA A 66 0.55 -13.47 -9.15
CA ALA A 66 0.87 -12.29 -9.96
C ALA A 66 2.36 -12.18 -10.31
N VAL A 67 3.27 -12.65 -9.44
CA VAL A 67 4.71 -12.63 -9.72
C VAL A 67 5.14 -13.56 -10.86
N LYS A 68 4.27 -14.46 -11.32
CA LYS A 68 4.53 -15.35 -12.48
C LYS A 68 4.22 -14.67 -13.82
N HIS A 69 3.47 -13.58 -13.81
CA HIS A 69 2.96 -12.88 -15.00
C HIS A 69 3.61 -11.50 -15.20
N LEU A 70 4.79 -11.28 -14.60
CA LEU A 70 5.47 -9.96 -14.62
C LEU A 70 5.98 -9.56 -16.00
N ASP A 71 6.08 -10.51 -16.93
CA ASP A 71 6.46 -10.28 -18.33
C ASP A 71 5.26 -9.85 -19.19
N ASP A 72 4.02 -10.13 -18.73
CA ASP A 72 2.79 -9.87 -19.49
C ASP A 72 2.05 -8.62 -19.01
N VAL A 73 2.10 -8.33 -17.71
CA VAL A 73 1.37 -7.22 -17.07
C VAL A 73 2.17 -6.53 -15.97
N ASP A 74 1.82 -5.29 -15.68
CA ASP A 74 2.34 -4.62 -14.50
C ASP A 74 1.53 -5.00 -13.26
N VAL A 75 2.24 -5.16 -12.14
CA VAL A 75 1.68 -5.53 -10.85
C VAL A 75 1.99 -4.45 -9.84
N TYR A 76 0.95 -3.84 -9.27
CA TYR A 76 1.03 -2.80 -8.25
C TYR A 76 0.66 -3.39 -6.90
N LEU A 77 1.65 -3.53 -6.03
CA LEU A 77 1.48 -4.09 -4.69
C LEU A 77 1.58 -3.00 -3.63
N ILE A 78 0.48 -2.72 -2.92
CA ILE A 78 0.57 -1.91 -1.70
C ILE A 78 1.15 -2.77 -0.58
N HIS A 79 2.31 -2.35 -0.06
CA HIS A 79 2.89 -2.88 1.16
C HIS A 79 3.48 -1.74 2.00
N THR A 80 2.68 -1.18 2.91
CA THR A 80 3.02 -0.03 3.77
C THR A 80 4.37 -0.16 4.47
N MET A 81 4.62 -1.31 5.11
CA MET A 81 5.85 -1.62 5.84
C MET A 81 6.29 -3.06 5.53
N PRO A 82 7.03 -3.29 4.43
CA PRO A 82 7.52 -4.62 4.10
C PRO A 82 8.55 -5.08 5.12
N SER A 83 8.47 -6.34 5.56
CA SER A 83 9.50 -6.94 6.42
C SER A 83 10.84 -7.04 5.66
N PRO A 84 11.99 -7.20 6.36
CA PRO A 84 13.27 -7.45 5.68
C PRO A 84 13.23 -8.62 4.69
N LYS A 85 12.55 -9.72 5.05
CA LYS A 85 12.32 -10.88 4.19
C LYS A 85 11.52 -10.50 2.93
N ALA A 86 10.46 -9.72 3.07
CA ALA A 86 9.65 -9.25 1.95
C ALA A 86 10.46 -8.32 1.03
N ARG A 87 11.22 -7.37 1.59
CA ARG A 87 12.12 -6.49 0.82
C ARG A 87 13.16 -7.29 0.03
N ALA A 88 13.74 -8.32 0.63
CA ALA A 88 14.67 -9.21 -0.06
C ALA A 88 13.98 -9.99 -1.20
N LYS A 89 12.74 -10.47 -1.00
CA LYS A 89 11.93 -11.10 -2.07
C LYS A 89 11.72 -10.11 -3.22
N TYR A 90 11.29 -8.88 -2.93
CA TYR A 90 11.04 -7.86 -3.96
C TYR A 90 12.31 -7.46 -4.72
N LYS A 91 13.44 -7.33 -4.02
CA LYS A 91 14.72 -7.08 -4.67
C LYS A 91 15.10 -8.18 -5.67
N ARG A 92 14.91 -9.45 -5.31
CA ARG A 92 15.18 -10.59 -6.22
C ARG A 92 14.24 -10.62 -7.43
N LEU A 93 13.01 -10.14 -7.28
CA LEU A 93 12.04 -10.01 -8.36
C LEU A 93 12.25 -8.76 -9.22
N GLY A 94 13.34 -8.00 -9.02
CA GLY A 94 13.60 -6.76 -9.77
C GLY A 94 12.59 -5.65 -9.50
N ALA A 95 11.88 -5.69 -8.37
CA ALA A 95 10.76 -4.78 -8.11
C ALA A 95 11.21 -3.32 -7.98
N ARG A 96 10.40 -2.42 -8.54
CA ARG A 96 10.52 -0.98 -8.30
C ARG A 96 9.81 -0.60 -7.01
N ILE A 97 10.57 -0.12 -6.03
CA ILE A 97 10.00 0.42 -4.78
C ILE A 97 9.60 1.88 -5.00
N VAL A 98 8.32 2.19 -4.78
CA VAL A 98 7.78 3.56 -4.84
C VAL A 98 7.39 3.97 -3.42
N VAL A 99 7.93 5.09 -2.94
CA VAL A 99 7.56 5.66 -1.65
C VAL A 99 6.62 6.83 -1.90
N VAL A 100 5.38 6.71 -1.46
CA VAL A 100 4.41 7.82 -1.46
C VAL A 100 4.40 8.42 -0.06
N ASP A 101 4.88 9.65 0.07
CA ASP A 101 4.97 10.35 1.36
C ASP A 101 4.77 11.87 1.14
N PRO A 102 3.61 12.44 1.52
CA PRO A 102 3.37 13.88 1.45
C PRO A 102 3.94 14.64 2.67
N GLY A 103 4.60 13.95 3.60
CA GLY A 103 5.14 14.52 4.83
C GLY A 103 4.29 14.23 6.06
N GLU A 104 4.97 14.15 7.22
CA GLU A 104 4.37 13.67 8.48
C GLU A 104 3.21 14.54 8.97
N ALA A 105 3.33 15.87 8.84
CA ALA A 105 2.27 16.79 9.24
C ALA A 105 0.97 16.52 8.46
N VAL A 106 1.07 16.43 7.14
CA VAL A 106 -0.07 16.16 6.24
C VAL A 106 -0.68 14.79 6.54
N VAL A 107 0.15 13.77 6.76
CA VAL A 107 -0.32 12.42 7.09
C VAL A 107 -1.06 12.39 8.42
N ARG A 108 -0.52 13.04 9.45
CA ARG A 108 -1.16 13.10 10.77
C ARG A 108 -2.47 13.87 10.72
N GLU A 109 -2.55 14.95 9.95
CA GLU A 109 -3.79 15.68 9.73
C GLU A 109 -4.86 14.79 9.07
N ARG A 110 -4.50 14.10 7.98
CA ARG A 110 -5.41 13.17 7.28
C ARG A 110 -5.85 12.02 8.19
N VAL A 111 -4.97 11.46 9.00
CA VAL A 111 -5.29 10.38 9.94
C VAL A 111 -6.26 10.86 11.03
N LYS A 112 -6.06 12.05 11.59
CA LYS A 112 -6.99 12.65 12.55
C LYS A 112 -8.39 12.80 11.96
N ALA A 113 -8.49 13.24 10.70
CA ALA A 113 -9.78 13.37 10.02
C ALA A 113 -10.51 12.03 9.83
N MET A 114 -9.78 10.92 9.69
CA MET A 114 -10.36 9.57 9.57
C MET A 114 -10.86 8.99 10.90
N ARG A 115 -10.61 9.64 12.05
CA ARG A 115 -11.06 9.21 13.39
C ARG A 115 -10.68 7.76 13.73
N SER A 116 -9.48 7.33 13.36
CA SER A 116 -8.99 5.96 13.60
C SER A 116 -7.81 5.95 14.57
N ASP A 117 -8.07 5.55 15.82
CA ASP A 117 -7.06 5.51 16.90
C ASP A 117 -5.90 4.55 16.59
N GLY A 118 -6.16 3.47 15.84
CA GLY A 118 -5.14 2.50 15.44
C GLY A 118 -4.12 3.07 14.46
N MET A 119 -4.51 4.06 13.64
CA MET A 119 -3.68 4.56 12.55
C MET A 119 -2.53 5.45 13.01
N ASP A 120 -2.68 6.21 14.11
CA ASP A 120 -1.61 7.08 14.60
C ASP A 120 -0.37 6.28 15.06
N ARG A 121 -0.58 5.10 15.67
CA ARG A 121 0.51 4.16 16.00
C ARG A 121 1.24 3.69 14.75
N VAL A 122 0.52 3.43 13.67
CA VAL A 122 1.11 3.02 12.39
C VAL A 122 1.91 4.16 11.75
N VAL A 123 1.38 5.39 11.77
CA VAL A 123 2.10 6.60 11.31
C VAL A 123 3.42 6.76 12.07
N THR A 124 3.35 6.75 13.40
CA THR A 124 4.51 6.91 14.28
C THR A 124 5.56 5.83 14.00
N ARG A 125 5.13 4.57 13.86
CA ARG A 125 6.03 3.46 13.51
C ARG A 125 6.66 3.66 12.13
N TRP A 126 5.90 4.10 11.14
CA TRP A 126 6.39 4.30 9.78
C TRP A 126 7.48 5.37 9.73
N TYR A 127 7.21 6.57 10.24
CA TYR A 127 8.20 7.67 10.25
C TYR A 127 9.41 7.34 11.13
N GLY A 128 9.22 6.61 12.24
CA GLY A 128 10.32 6.11 13.07
C GLY A 128 11.26 5.17 12.31
N ALA A 129 10.71 4.24 11.51
CA ALA A 129 11.51 3.35 10.66
C ALA A 129 12.14 4.09 9.46
N TYR A 130 11.40 5.03 8.87
CA TYR A 130 11.83 5.83 7.74
C TYR A 130 13.08 6.67 8.06
N ARG A 131 13.08 7.38 9.19
CA ARG A 131 14.24 8.16 9.67
C ARG A 131 15.50 7.32 9.91
N LYS A 132 15.34 6.04 10.24
CA LYS A 132 16.44 5.08 10.45
C LYS A 132 16.97 4.47 9.14
N GLY A 133 16.61 5.04 7.98
CA GLY A 133 17.05 4.58 6.65
C GLY A 133 16.15 3.54 6.00
N GLY A 134 14.88 3.43 6.43
CA GLY A 134 13.95 2.37 6.02
C GLY A 134 13.61 2.32 4.52
N SER A 135 13.72 3.44 3.80
CA SER A 135 13.56 3.59 2.35
C SER A 135 13.62 5.09 2.03
N ARG A 136 14.44 5.56 1.08
CA ARG A 136 14.46 6.98 0.67
C ARG A 136 13.44 7.24 -0.45
N PRO A 137 12.81 8.42 -0.52
CA PRO A 137 11.78 8.71 -1.50
C PRO A 137 12.40 8.94 -2.88
N VAL A 138 11.70 8.51 -3.92
CA VAL A 138 11.90 9.05 -5.28
C VAL A 138 10.80 10.09 -5.44
N THR A 139 11.09 11.32 -5.03
CA THR A 139 10.17 12.45 -5.19
C THR A 139 10.16 12.85 -6.66
N ALA A 140 9.02 12.72 -7.32
CA ALA A 140 8.66 13.59 -8.45
C ALA A 140 7.15 13.52 -8.68
N GLN A 141 6.40 14.40 -8.02
CA GLN A 141 5.33 15.13 -8.69
C GLN A 141 5.03 16.40 -7.89
N THR A 142 5.53 17.51 -8.43
CA THR A 142 5.03 18.85 -8.16
C THR A 142 3.52 18.85 -8.36
N SER A 143 2.77 19.29 -7.34
CA SER A 143 1.36 19.61 -7.50
C SER A 143 1.23 20.64 -8.62
N ARG A 144 0.46 20.31 -9.64
CA ARG A 144 -0.15 21.34 -10.47
C ARG A 144 -1.48 21.69 -9.82
N ASP A 145 -1.60 22.94 -9.44
CA ASP A 145 -2.85 23.56 -9.03
C ASP A 145 -3.89 23.41 -10.14
N TRP A 146 -5.10 23.03 -9.76
CA TRP A 146 -6.32 23.18 -10.55
C TRP A 146 -7.36 23.87 -9.67
#